data_AF-A0A392SYG9-F1
#
_entry.id   AF-A0A392SYG9-F1
#
_cell.length_a   1.000
_cell.length_b   1.000
_cell.length_c   1.000
_cell.angle_alpha   90.00
_cell.angle_beta   90.00
_cell.angle_gamma   90.00
#
_symmetry.space_group_name_H-M   'P 1'
#
loop_
_entity.id
_entity.type
_entity.pdbx_description
1 polymer ?
#
loop_
_entity_poly.entity_id
_entity_poly.type
_entity_poly.pdbx_seq_one_letter_code
_entity_poly.pdbx_strand_id
1 'polypeptide(L)' 'RMLKWSLELSEFDIRYESRKALKAQVLADFVAEITHLATPTDGANKWIIFVDGASSSTGAGAGIILKNENGILIE' A
#
# COMPACT_ATOMS: atom_id res chain seq x y z
N ARG A 1 -5.32 -11.92 -15.01
CA ARG A 1 -5.20 -10.64 -14.26
C ARG A 1 -6.57 -10.02 -13.96
N MET A 2 -7.39 -9.68 -14.96
CA MET A 2 -8.76 -9.16 -14.72
C MET A 2 -9.72 -10.16 -14.03
N LEU A 3 -9.63 -11.45 -14.37
CA LEU A 3 -10.49 -12.48 -13.76
C LEU A 3 -10.27 -12.67 -12.25
N LYS A 4 -9.02 -12.57 -11.80
CA LYS A 4 -8.69 -12.69 -10.37
C LYS A 4 -9.32 -11.53 -9.58
N TRP A 5 -9.14 -10.31 -10.08
CA TRP A 5 -9.79 -9.13 -9.50
C TRP A 5 -11.31 -9.19 -9.59
N SER A 6 -11.87 -9.69 -10.70
CA SER A 6 -13.32 -9.84 -10.83
C SER A 6 -13.89 -10.84 -9.83
N LEU A 7 -13.14 -11.89 -9.47
CA LEU A 7 -13.55 -12.87 -8.46
C LEU A 7 -13.47 -12.27 -7.07
N GLU A 8 -12.36 -11.62 -6.73
CA GLU A 8 -12.18 -10.96 -5.42
C GLU A 8 -13.19 -9.83 -5.20
N LEU A 9 -13.48 -9.03 -6.23
CA LEU A 9 -14.44 -7.92 -6.16
C LEU A 9 -15.90 -8.38 -6.16
N SER A 10 -16.19 -9.62 -6.60
CA SER A 10 -17.56 -10.16 -6.64
C SER A 10 -18.14 -10.47 -5.26
N GLU A 11 -17.29 -10.58 -4.24
CA GLU A 11 -17.72 -10.76 -2.85
C GLU A 11 -18.36 -9.49 -2.26
N PHE A 12 -18.10 -8.33 -2.87
CA PHE A 12 -18.55 -7.04 -2.38
C PHE A 12 -19.77 -6.53 -3.18
N ASP A 13 -20.75 -5.94 -2.50
CA ASP A 13 -21.86 -5.22 -3.15
C ASP A 13 -21.37 -3.85 -3.69
N ILE A 14 -20.67 -3.88 -4.82
CA ILE A 14 -20.09 -2.68 -5.43
C ILE A 14 -21.16 -1.92 -6.22
N ARG A 15 -21.45 -0.70 -5.78
CA ARG A 15 -22.32 0.24 -6.51
C ARG A 15 -21.47 1.27 -7.23
N TYR A 16 -21.64 1.34 -8.54
CA TYR A 16 -20.96 2.33 -9.37
C TYR A 16 -21.80 3.61 -9.45
N GLU A 17 -21.21 4.74 -9.06
CA GLU A 17 -21.81 6.06 -9.26
C GLU A 17 -21.10 6.81 -10.39
N SER A 18 -21.81 7.76 -11.01
CA SER A 18 -21.24 8.66 -12.01
C SER A 18 -20.04 9.42 -11.42
N ARG A 19 -18.95 9.51 -12.18
CA ARG A 19 -17.73 10.20 -11.78
C ARG A 19 -18.01 11.69 -11.60
N LYS A 20 -18.33 12.10 -10.38
CA LYS A 20 -18.34 13.52 -9.99
C LYS A 20 -16.91 14.04 -10.13
N ALA A 21 -16.73 15.22 -10.72
CA ALA A 21 -15.43 15.86 -10.77
C ALA A 21 -14.96 16.08 -9.32
N LEU A 22 -14.06 15.22 -8.85
CA LEU A 22 -13.48 15.36 -7.53
C LEU A 22 -12.67 16.67 -7.56
N LYS A 23 -12.99 17.60 -6.67
CA LYS A 23 -12.15 18.80 -6.51
C LYS A 23 -10.74 18.30 -6.16
N ALA A 24 -9.74 18.71 -6.93
CA ALA A 24 -8.34 18.34 -6.68
C ALA A 24 -7.90 18.65 -5.23
N GLN A 25 -8.56 19.63 -4.60
CA GLN A 25 -8.41 19.95 -3.18
C GLN A 25 -8.70 18.77 -2.25
N VAL A 26 -9.75 17.98 -2.49
CA VAL A 26 -10.09 16.82 -1.63
C VAL A 26 -8.99 15.75 -1.69
N LEU A 27 -8.38 15.58 -2.86
CA LEU A 27 -7.23 14.68 -3.01
C LEU A 27 -5.99 15.24 -2.29
N ALA A 28 -5.74 16.55 -2.38
CA ALA A 28 -4.63 17.20 -1.70
C ALA A 28 -4.80 17.15 -0.18
N ASP A 29 -6.00 17.42 0.33
CA ASP A 29 -6.35 17.36 1.75
C ASP A 29 -6.21 15.93 2.28
N PHE A 30 -6.65 14.92 1.51
CA PHE A 30 -6.48 13.50 1.86
C PHE A 30 -5.00 13.10 1.94
N VAL A 31 -4.18 13.50 0.96
CA VAL A 31 -2.74 13.24 0.98
C VAL A 31 -2.07 13.97 2.16
N ALA A 32 -2.48 15.22 2.42
CA ALA A 32 -1.95 16.00 3.54
C ALA A 32 -2.32 15.38 4.90
N GLU A 33 -3.55 14.89 5.07
CA GLU A 33 -4.01 14.20 6.28
C GLU A 33 -3.23 12.89 6.52
N ILE A 34 -3.02 12.09 5.46
CA ILE A 34 -2.17 10.88 5.53
C ILE A 34 -0.72 11.23 5.88
N THR A 35 -0.18 12.31 5.32
CA THR A 35 1.21 12.70 5.55
C THR A 35 1.40 13.33 6.92
N HIS A 36 0.39 13.99 7.49
CA HIS A 36 0.45 14.59 8.83
C HIS A 36 0.57 13.56 9.96
N LEU A 37 0.11 12.32 9.74
CA LEU A 37 0.36 11.19 10.66
C LEU A 37 1.84 10.79 10.71
N ALA A 38 2.61 11.10 9.65
CA ALA A 38 4.05 10.91 9.61
C ALA A 38 4.76 12.18 10.09
N THR A 39 4.65 12.49 11.38
CA THR A 39 5.67 13.37 11.99
C THR A 39 7.04 12.72 11.76
N PRO A 40 8.09 13.49 11.41
CA PRO A 40 9.43 12.94 11.27
C PRO A 40 9.88 12.51 12.66
N THR A 41 9.55 11.27 12.99
CA THR A 41 9.93 10.71 14.25
C THR A 41 11.43 10.48 14.16
N ASP A 42 12.14 11.00 15.16
CA ASP A 42 13.56 10.80 15.42
C ASP A 42 13.99 9.39 14.97
N GLY A 43 15.13 9.29 14.28
CA GLY A 43 15.52 8.18 13.37
C GLY A 43 15.34 6.75 13.90
N ALA A 44 15.16 6.58 15.21
CA ALA A 44 14.75 5.37 15.90
C ALA A 44 13.49 4.67 15.33
N ASN A 45 12.53 5.39 14.75
CA ASN A 45 11.27 4.79 14.25
C ASN A 45 11.21 4.61 12.73
N LYS A 46 12.34 4.80 12.02
CA LYS A 46 12.40 4.65 10.58
C LYS A 46 12.71 3.20 10.20
N TRP A 47 11.77 2.56 9.51
CA TRP A 47 11.92 1.22 8.94
C TRP A 47 12.02 1.29 7.42
N ILE A 48 12.96 0.55 6.87
CA ILE A 48 13.14 0.34 5.42
C ILE A 48 12.64 -1.06 5.11
N ILE A 49 11.66 -1.14 4.22
CA ILE A 49 11.07 -2.39 3.77
C ILE A 49 11.68 -2.77 2.41
N PHE A 50 12.24 -3.97 2.31
CA PHE A 50 12.62 -4.59 1.05
C PHE A 50 11.64 -5.69 0.75
N VAL A 51 11.12 -5.73 -0.47
CA VAL A 51 10.18 -6.77 -0.91
C VAL A 51 10.69 -7.35 -2.21
N ASP A 52 11.01 -8.64 -2.23
CA ASP A 52 11.39 -9.37 -3.43
C ASP A 52 10.28 -10.34 -3.82
N GLY A 53 9.22 -9.77 -4.40
CA GLY A 53 8.08 -10.52 -4.90
C GLY A 53 8.15 -10.75 -6.41
N ALA A 54 8.15 -12.02 -6.83
CA ALA A 54 7.91 -12.39 -8.22
C ALA A 54 6.81 -13.46 -8.30
N SER A 55 5.92 -13.31 -9.28
CA SER A 55 4.83 -14.26 -9.51
C SER A 55 4.94 -14.85 -10.91
N SER A 56 4.91 -16.18 -10.98
CA SER A 56 4.87 -16.95 -12.22
C SER A 56 3.64 -17.88 -12.23
N SER A 57 3.41 -18.59 -13.34
CA SER A 57 2.34 -19.58 -13.46
C SER A 57 2.47 -20.78 -12.51
N THR A 58 3.67 -20.99 -11.94
CA THR A 58 3.97 -22.11 -11.04
C THR A 58 3.88 -21.73 -9.57
N GLY A 59 3.71 -20.45 -9.25
CA GLY A 59 3.61 -19.97 -7.88
C GLY A 59 3.98 -18.50 -7.75
N ALA A 60 3.68 -17.95 -6.57
CA ALA A 60 4.11 -16.61 -6.18
C ALA A 60 4.75 -16.70 -4.81
N GLY A 61 5.88 -16.01 -4.64
CA GLY A 61 6.55 -15.83 -3.36
C GLY A 61 7.02 -14.39 -3.26
N ALA A 62 6.93 -13.81 -2.07
CA ALA A 62 7.53 -12.53 -1.75
C ALA A 62 8.22 -12.66 -0.41
N GLY A 63 9.53 -12.43 -0.39
CA GLY A 63 10.23 -12.14 0.86
C GLY A 63 9.97 -10.70 1.25
N ILE A 64 9.88 -10.45 2.56
CA ILE A 64 9.80 -9.10 3.11
C ILE A 64 10.91 -8.99 4.14
N ILE A 65 11.80 -8.00 3.97
CA ILE A 65 12.84 -7.70 4.95
C ILE A 65 12.60 -6.30 5.50
N LEU A 66 12.51 -6.19 6.82
CA LEU A 66 12.42 -4.92 7.53
C LEU A 66 13.77 -4.60 8.17
N LYS A 67 14.33 -3.43 7.83
CA LYS A 67 15.57 -2.92 8.42
C LYS A 67 15.36 -1.57 9.08
N ASN A 68 15.78 -1.42 10.34
CA ASN A 68 15.84 -0.10 10.98
C ASN A 68 17.27 0.48 10.98
N GLU A 69 17.42 1.74 11.39
CA GLU A 69 18.72 2.43 11.46
C GLU A 69 19.68 1.80 12.49
N ASN A 70 19.15 1.05 13.47
CA ASN A 70 19.94 0.30 14.45
C ASN A 70 20.45 -1.05 13.93
N GLY A 71 20.14 -1.42 12.68
CA GLY A 71 20.57 -2.66 12.06
C GLY A 71 19.76 -3.90 12.46
N ILE A 72 18.60 -3.74 13.09
CA ILE A 72 17.65 -4.84 13.35
C ILE A 72 17.05 -5.28 12.01
N LEU A 73 17.05 -6.60 11.77
CA LEU A 73 16.50 -7.25 10.59
C LEU A 73 15.37 -8.20 10.98
N ILE A 74 14.23 -8.11 10.30
CA ILE A 74 13.08 -9.03 10.44
C ILE A 74 12.73 -9.56 9.05
N GLU A 75 12.55 -10.88 8.94
CA GLU A 75 12.17 -11.64 7.72
C GLU A 75 10.81 -12.31 7.90
#